data_AF-A0A7X7I5A9-F1
#
_entry.id   AF-A0A7X7I5A9-F1
#
_cell.length_a   1.000
_cell.length_b   1.000
_cell.length_c   1.000
_cell.angle_alpha   90.00
_cell.angle_beta   90.00
_cell.angle_gamma   90.00
#
_symmetry.space_group_name_H-M   'P 1'
#
loop_
_entity.id
_entity.type
_entity.pdbx_description
1 polymer ?
#
loop_
_entity_poly.entity_id
_entity_poly.type
_entity_poly.pdbx_seq_one_letter_code
_entity_poly.pdbx_strand_id
1 'polypeptide(L)'
;IIFQVVGRTTSLLSALDAGNYVLDLAGPLGKPTHIEKFGKTLCIGGGVGVAPLYPIISALKSAGNEVTSIIGARSKNLLILENEIKAESDRIFIATDDGSWGQKGFVSDIFNTLIAANETFDIAFVIGPVMMMKVVSSLTIAAGIKTFASLNPIMIDGTGMCGGCRVSVFNDTKFACVDGPEFDASGIDWNELMNRLNSYKLFESEARQKHSCRLEGVKA
;
A
#
# COMPACT_ATOMS: atom_id res chain seq x y z
N ILE A 1 -14.35 -1.12 -3.59
CA ILE A 1 -12.92 -0.86 -3.90
C ILE A 1 -12.63 0.63 -3.70
N ILE A 2 -11.43 0.99 -3.26
CA ILE A 2 -10.94 2.38 -3.21
C ILE A 2 -9.72 2.45 -4.13
N PHE A 3 -9.62 3.49 -4.96
CA PHE A 3 -8.53 3.63 -5.92
C PHE A 3 -8.07 5.08 -6.04
N GLN A 4 -6.87 5.27 -6.57
CA GLN A 4 -6.30 6.58 -6.86
C GLN A 4 -6.14 6.77 -8.37
N VAL A 5 -6.48 7.96 -8.87
CA VAL A 5 -6.28 8.30 -10.29
C VAL A 5 -4.80 8.56 -10.56
N VAL A 6 -4.12 7.58 -11.17
CA VAL A 6 -2.67 7.61 -11.45
C VAL A 6 -2.32 7.42 -12.92
N GLY A 7 -3.27 6.97 -13.75
CA GLY A 7 -3.08 6.74 -15.18
C GLY A 7 -4.40 6.55 -15.93
N ARG A 8 -4.29 6.16 -17.21
CA ARG A 8 -5.44 6.07 -18.13
C ARG A 8 -6.60 5.23 -17.60
N THR A 9 -6.34 4.01 -17.17
CA THR A 9 -7.40 3.09 -16.71
C THR A 9 -8.12 3.62 -15.48
N THR A 10 -7.38 4.16 -14.51
CA THR A 10 -7.99 4.77 -13.31
C THR A 10 -8.76 6.04 -13.63
N SER A 11 -8.34 6.82 -14.64
CA SER A 11 -9.11 7.98 -15.11
C SER A 11 -10.44 7.58 -15.75
N LEU A 12 -10.43 6.52 -16.57
CA LEU A 12 -11.66 5.94 -17.12
C LEU A 12 -12.59 5.43 -16.02
N LEU A 13 -12.03 4.73 -15.03
CA LEU A 13 -12.80 4.23 -13.89
C LEU A 13 -13.43 5.37 -13.07
N SER A 14 -12.70 6.48 -12.86
CA SER A 14 -13.23 7.66 -12.15
C SER A 14 -14.34 8.40 -12.90
N ALA A 15 -14.52 8.14 -14.20
CA ALA A 15 -15.57 8.73 -15.01
C ALA A 15 -16.87 7.90 -15.04
N LEU A 16 -16.90 6.74 -14.36
CA LEU A 16 -18.12 5.94 -14.24
C LEU A 16 -19.00 6.49 -13.12
N ASP A 17 -20.31 6.57 -13.39
CA ASP A 17 -21.33 6.95 -12.42
C ASP A 17 -22.04 5.72 -11.83
N ALA A 18 -22.76 5.92 -10.73
CA ALA A 18 -23.62 4.89 -10.16
C ALA A 18 -24.64 4.38 -11.19
N GLY A 19 -24.73 3.05 -11.33
CA GLY A 19 -25.54 2.39 -12.37
C GLY A 19 -24.78 2.09 -13.67
N ASN A 20 -23.54 2.55 -13.82
CA ASN A 20 -22.63 2.04 -14.85
C ASN A 20 -22.03 0.69 -14.45
N TYR A 21 -21.38 0.04 -15.42
CA TYR A 21 -20.87 -1.32 -15.27
C TYR A 21 -19.37 -1.37 -15.45
N VAL A 22 -18.71 -2.14 -14.59
CA VAL A 22 -17.36 -2.67 -14.84
C VAL A 22 -17.57 -4.01 -15.53
N LEU A 23 -16.96 -4.17 -16.71
CA LEU A 23 -17.18 -5.34 -17.55
C LEU A 23 -16.75 -6.64 -16.86
N ASP A 24 -15.54 -6.64 -16.31
CA ASP A 24 -14.92 -7.81 -15.70
C ASP A 24 -14.48 -7.50 -14.26
N LEU A 25 -14.90 -8.35 -13.32
CA LEU A 25 -14.50 -8.27 -11.91
C LEU A 25 -14.16 -9.68 -11.42
N ALA A 26 -12.89 -9.92 -11.13
CA ALA A 26 -12.41 -11.19 -10.60
C ALA A 26 -11.92 -11.02 -9.15
N GLY A 27 -12.39 -11.88 -8.24
CA GLY A 27 -11.97 -11.89 -6.84
C GLY A 27 -12.79 -12.85 -5.96
N PRO A 28 -12.34 -13.09 -4.71
CA PRO A 28 -11.10 -12.60 -4.10
C PRO A 28 -9.84 -13.28 -4.68
N LEU A 29 -8.72 -12.54 -4.73
CA LEU A 29 -7.42 -13.01 -5.22
C LEU A 29 -6.34 -12.80 -4.16
N GLY A 30 -5.22 -13.50 -4.30
CA GLY A 30 -4.14 -13.50 -3.31
C GLY A 30 -4.42 -14.40 -2.12
N LYS A 31 -3.43 -14.53 -1.26
CA LYS A 31 -3.56 -15.17 0.05
C LYS A 31 -4.11 -14.16 1.06
N PRO A 32 -5.04 -14.58 1.93
CA PRO A 32 -5.44 -13.77 3.07
C PRO A 32 -4.25 -13.43 3.95
N THR A 33 -4.27 -12.23 4.55
CA THR A 33 -3.35 -11.84 5.61
C THR A 33 -3.37 -12.89 6.72
N HIS A 34 -2.19 -13.26 7.23
CA HIS A 34 -2.10 -14.12 8.39
C HIS A 34 -2.46 -13.31 9.65
N ILE A 35 -3.56 -13.67 10.30
CA ILE A 35 -4.10 -12.98 11.47
C ILE A 35 -4.06 -13.92 12.67
N GLU A 36 -3.35 -13.51 13.71
CA GLU A 36 -3.37 -14.13 15.03
C GLU A 36 -3.12 -13.06 16.11
N LYS A 37 -3.04 -13.47 17.37
CA LYS A 37 -2.73 -12.58 18.49
C LYS A 37 -1.22 -12.47 18.67
N PHE A 38 -0.61 -11.53 17.97
CA PHE A 38 0.82 -11.22 18.03
C PHE A 38 1.20 -10.40 19.28
N GLY A 39 0.32 -9.52 19.75
CA GLY A 39 0.61 -8.56 20.82
C GLY A 39 0.54 -7.13 20.30
N LYS A 40 1.64 -6.38 20.44
CA LYS A 40 1.77 -5.01 19.94
C LYS A 40 2.05 -5.00 18.45
N THR A 41 1.04 -4.60 17.68
CA THR A 41 1.10 -4.59 16.23
C THR A 41 1.18 -3.17 15.67
N LEU A 42 2.12 -2.95 14.76
CA LEU A 42 2.32 -1.69 14.06
C LEU A 42 1.77 -1.76 12.63
N CYS A 43 0.82 -0.92 12.28
CA CYS A 43 0.24 -0.85 10.94
C CYS A 43 0.61 0.48 10.27
N ILE A 44 1.34 0.45 9.15
CA ILE A 44 1.84 1.66 8.48
C ILE A 44 1.28 1.76 7.06
N GLY A 45 0.49 2.80 6.81
CA GLY A 45 -0.22 3.03 5.56
C GLY A 45 0.21 4.33 4.86
N GLY A 46 0.41 4.28 3.55
CA GLY A 46 0.72 5.46 2.73
C GLY A 46 -0.25 5.69 1.58
N GLY A 47 -0.86 6.87 1.53
CA GLY A 47 -1.80 7.27 0.48
C GLY A 47 -2.96 6.28 0.35
N VAL A 48 -3.21 5.81 -0.88
CA VAL A 48 -4.25 4.78 -1.13
C VAL A 48 -3.95 3.44 -0.45
N GLY A 49 -2.70 3.20 0.01
CA GLY A 49 -2.33 2.02 0.79
C GLY A 49 -3.02 1.93 2.15
N VAL A 50 -3.60 3.02 2.66
CA VAL A 50 -4.43 3.00 3.87
C VAL A 50 -5.72 2.18 3.65
N ALA A 51 -6.26 2.15 2.43
CA ALA A 51 -7.49 1.41 2.11
C ALA A 51 -7.37 -0.12 2.30
N PRO A 52 -6.36 -0.81 1.74
CA PRO A 52 -6.16 -2.23 2.02
C PRO A 52 -5.63 -2.51 3.45
N LEU A 53 -5.05 -1.51 4.13
CA LEU A 53 -4.60 -1.67 5.51
C LEU A 53 -5.77 -1.70 6.51
N TYR A 54 -6.86 -0.98 6.24
CA TYR A 54 -8.04 -0.93 7.09
C TYR A 54 -8.62 -2.30 7.49
N PRO A 55 -8.93 -3.23 6.57
CA PRO A 55 -9.44 -4.56 6.95
C PRO A 55 -8.43 -5.37 7.75
N ILE A 56 -7.12 -5.17 7.52
CA ILE A 56 -6.05 -5.83 8.30
C ILE A 56 -6.06 -5.33 9.75
N ILE A 57 -6.14 -4.01 9.94
CA ILE A 57 -6.25 -3.37 11.27
C ILE A 57 -7.47 -3.91 12.02
N SER A 58 -8.64 -3.94 11.39
CA SER A 58 -9.86 -4.43 12.03
C SER A 58 -9.77 -5.92 12.39
N ALA A 59 -9.18 -6.75 11.52
CA ALA A 59 -8.95 -8.16 11.81
C ALA A 59 -7.96 -8.38 12.96
N LEU A 60 -6.85 -7.64 12.99
CA LEU A 60 -5.88 -7.67 14.08
C LEU A 60 -6.50 -7.22 15.41
N LYS A 61 -7.29 -6.15 15.39
CA LYS A 61 -8.00 -5.65 16.56
C LYS A 61 -8.98 -6.68 17.10
N SER A 62 -9.75 -7.31 16.21
CA SER A 62 -10.68 -8.39 16.54
C SER A 62 -9.98 -9.63 17.11
N ALA A 63 -8.76 -9.92 16.66
CA ALA A 63 -7.91 -10.99 17.20
C ALA A 63 -7.28 -10.66 18.58
N GLY A 64 -7.52 -9.46 19.11
CA GLY A 64 -7.07 -9.04 20.44
C GLY A 64 -5.65 -8.49 20.48
N ASN A 65 -5.15 -7.94 19.36
CA ASN A 65 -3.89 -7.21 19.31
C ASN A 65 -4.05 -5.77 19.84
N GLU A 66 -2.96 -5.21 20.37
CA GLU A 66 -2.82 -3.78 20.61
C GLU A 66 -2.31 -3.13 19.33
N VAL A 67 -3.16 -2.37 18.65
CA VAL A 67 -2.87 -1.87 17.30
C VAL A 67 -2.48 -0.39 17.33
N THR A 68 -1.25 -0.10 16.90
CA THR A 68 -0.78 1.25 16.63
C THR A 68 -0.71 1.47 15.12
N SER A 69 -1.41 2.50 14.64
CA SER A 69 -1.49 2.83 13.22
C SER A 69 -0.73 4.12 12.92
N ILE A 70 0.09 4.12 11.86
CA ILE A 70 0.72 5.33 11.30
C ILE A 70 0.22 5.48 9.87
N ILE A 71 -0.54 6.53 9.57
CA ILE A 71 -1.04 6.80 8.23
C ILE A 71 -0.43 8.08 7.65
N GLY A 72 -0.05 8.03 6.37
CA GLY A 72 0.61 9.13 5.69
C GLY A 72 -0.08 9.53 4.39
N ALA A 73 -0.10 10.81 4.09
CA ALA A 73 -0.54 11.34 2.79
C ALA A 73 0.30 12.55 2.38
N ARG A 74 0.25 12.96 1.11
CA ARG A 74 0.98 14.17 0.66
C ARG A 74 0.41 15.45 1.27
N SER A 75 -0.90 15.47 1.48
CA SER A 75 -1.65 16.58 2.07
C SER A 75 -2.92 16.06 2.73
N LYS A 76 -3.56 16.90 3.55
CA LYS A 76 -4.81 16.61 4.26
C LYS A 76 -5.91 16.11 3.32
N ASN A 77 -6.03 16.69 2.13
CA ASN A 77 -7.08 16.35 1.17
C ASN A 77 -6.91 14.97 0.54
N LEU A 78 -5.72 14.38 0.65
CA LEU A 78 -5.41 13.04 0.15
C LEU A 78 -5.41 11.99 1.27
N LEU A 79 -5.63 12.41 2.52
CA LEU A 79 -5.78 11.49 3.63
C LEU A 79 -7.16 10.84 3.55
N ILE A 80 -7.19 9.52 3.67
CA ILE A 80 -8.42 8.73 3.61
C ILE A 80 -8.55 7.87 4.85
N LEU A 81 -9.79 7.54 5.22
CA LEU A 81 -10.13 6.58 6.27
C LEU A 81 -9.58 6.91 7.67
N GLU A 82 -9.27 8.17 7.97
CA GLU A 82 -8.73 8.54 9.28
C GLU A 82 -9.65 8.10 10.43
N ASN A 83 -10.96 8.35 10.31
CA ASN A 83 -11.93 8.04 11.36
C ASN A 83 -12.11 6.54 11.54
N GLU A 84 -12.18 5.81 10.42
CA GLU A 84 -12.33 4.36 10.38
C GLU A 84 -11.10 3.67 10.97
N ILE A 85 -9.90 4.11 10.61
CA ILE A 85 -8.65 3.60 11.18
C ILE A 85 -8.58 3.93 12.67
N LYS A 86 -8.96 5.14 13.07
CA LYS A 86 -8.97 5.56 14.47
C LYS A 86 -9.95 4.74 15.32
N ALA A 87 -11.09 4.33 14.77
CA ALA A 87 -12.07 3.50 15.46
C ALA A 87 -11.54 2.08 15.73
N GLU A 88 -10.68 1.55 14.86
CA GLU A 88 -10.15 0.19 14.93
C GLU A 88 -8.71 0.11 15.47
N SER A 89 -8.11 1.23 15.86
CA SER A 89 -6.74 1.29 16.40
C SER A 89 -6.75 1.77 17.85
N ASP A 90 -5.84 1.24 18.68
CA ASP A 90 -5.60 1.76 20.04
C ASP A 90 -4.93 3.13 19.99
N ARG A 91 -4.03 3.33 19.02
CA ARG A 91 -3.31 4.58 18.79
C ARG A 91 -3.21 4.85 17.30
N ILE A 92 -3.35 6.11 16.92
CA ILE A 92 -3.18 6.56 15.54
C ILE A 92 -2.25 7.76 15.49
N PHE A 93 -1.34 7.73 14.52
CA PHE A 93 -0.46 8.83 14.17
C PHE A 93 -0.63 9.17 12.71
N ILE A 94 -0.58 10.47 12.40
CA ILE A 94 -0.84 10.98 11.06
C ILE A 94 0.34 11.83 10.62
N ALA A 95 0.86 11.55 9.43
CA ALA A 95 1.89 12.34 8.77
C ALA A 95 1.36 12.96 7.48
N THR A 96 1.66 14.22 7.24
CA THR A 96 1.50 14.83 5.91
C THR A 96 2.78 15.48 5.43
N ASP A 97 3.15 15.23 4.17
CA ASP A 97 4.40 15.76 3.59
C ASP A 97 4.46 17.30 3.70
N ASP A 98 3.32 17.98 3.49
CA ASP A 98 3.21 19.44 3.57
C ASP A 98 2.93 19.99 4.97
N GLY A 99 2.57 19.14 5.94
CA GLY A 99 2.21 19.53 7.31
C GLY A 99 0.79 20.10 7.44
N SER A 100 -0.07 19.93 6.44
CA SER A 100 -1.45 20.42 6.47
C SER A 100 -2.34 19.67 7.49
N TRP A 101 -1.92 18.50 7.96
CA TRP A 101 -2.61 17.74 8.99
C TRP A 101 -1.67 16.77 9.73
N GLY A 102 -1.85 16.63 11.04
CA GLY A 102 -0.95 15.81 11.86
C GLY A 102 0.47 16.36 11.90
N GLN A 103 1.46 15.46 11.90
CA GLN A 103 2.87 15.82 11.88
C GLN A 103 3.34 16.10 10.45
N LYS A 104 4.10 17.18 10.26
CA LYS A 104 4.77 17.43 8.99
C LYS A 104 5.90 16.42 8.77
N GLY A 105 5.93 15.79 7.61
CA GLY A 105 6.96 14.83 7.21
C GLY A 105 6.37 13.49 6.80
N PHE A 106 7.20 12.45 6.87
CA PHE A 106 6.85 11.11 6.43
C PHE A 106 6.47 10.20 7.61
N VAL A 107 5.78 9.10 7.30
CA VAL A 107 5.46 8.05 8.29
C VAL A 107 6.71 7.47 8.96
N SER A 108 7.86 7.50 8.28
CA SER A 108 9.16 7.08 8.84
C SER A 108 9.62 7.98 9.99
N ASP A 109 9.30 9.28 9.95
CA ASP A 109 9.72 10.24 10.97
C ASP A 109 8.97 10.00 12.28
N ILE A 110 7.67 9.71 12.15
CA ILE A 110 6.84 9.26 13.27
C ILE A 110 7.38 7.95 13.83
N PHE A 111 7.64 6.95 12.97
CA PHE A 111 8.21 5.67 13.41
C PHE A 111 9.50 5.87 14.21
N ASN A 112 10.45 6.66 13.71
CA ASN A 112 11.70 6.95 14.41
C ASN A 112 11.47 7.61 15.78
N THR A 113 10.46 8.48 15.89
CA THR A 113 10.09 9.12 17.15
C THR A 113 9.60 8.09 18.18
N LEU A 114 8.78 7.12 17.76
CA LEU A 114 8.29 6.05 18.63
C LEU A 114 9.43 5.15 19.11
N ILE A 115 10.34 4.74 18.22
CA ILE A 115 11.49 3.91 18.58
C ILE A 115 12.46 4.68 19.51
N ALA A 116 12.70 5.97 19.26
CA ALA A 116 13.50 6.81 20.15
C ALA A 116 12.88 6.96 21.54
N ALA A 117 11.56 6.85 21.65
CA ALA A 117 10.83 6.81 22.93
C ALA A 117 10.81 5.42 23.59
N ASN A 118 11.59 4.46 23.08
CA ASN A 118 11.64 3.06 23.51
C ASN A 118 10.32 2.29 23.36
N GLU A 119 9.50 2.65 22.37
CA GLU A 119 8.36 1.81 22.01
C GLU A 119 8.82 0.53 21.30
N THR A 120 8.11 -0.56 21.59
CA THR A 120 8.38 -1.88 21.03
C THR A 120 7.13 -2.43 20.35
N PHE A 121 7.35 -3.20 19.28
CA PHE A 121 6.30 -3.85 18.51
C PHE A 121 6.74 -5.28 18.19
N ASP A 122 5.80 -6.22 18.24
CA ASP A 122 6.04 -7.63 17.95
C ASP A 122 6.01 -7.89 16.44
N ILE A 123 5.15 -7.16 15.72
CA ILE A 123 4.97 -7.30 14.27
C ILE A 123 4.60 -5.95 13.62
N ALA A 124 4.99 -5.77 12.37
CA ALA A 124 4.61 -4.64 11.54
C ALA A 124 4.01 -5.05 10.19
N PHE A 125 2.96 -4.35 9.75
CA PHE A 125 2.36 -4.46 8.42
C PHE A 125 2.51 -3.13 7.70
N VAL A 126 3.14 -3.14 6.52
CA VAL A 126 3.48 -1.92 5.77
C VAL A 126 2.87 -1.96 4.38
N ILE A 127 2.03 -0.97 4.04
CA ILE A 127 1.33 -0.91 2.76
C ILE A 127 1.30 0.51 2.20
N GLY A 128 1.80 0.70 0.98
CA GLY A 128 1.80 2.02 0.34
C GLY A 128 2.66 2.08 -0.93
N PRO A 129 3.13 3.26 -1.32
CA PRO A 129 4.09 3.39 -2.42
C PRO A 129 5.36 2.57 -2.16
N VAL A 130 5.93 1.94 -3.19
CA VAL A 130 7.08 1.02 -3.02
C VAL A 130 8.28 1.68 -2.33
N MET A 131 8.55 2.95 -2.62
CA MET A 131 9.61 3.69 -1.93
C MET A 131 9.35 3.81 -0.42
N MET A 132 8.11 4.07 -0.03
CA MET A 132 7.72 4.13 1.37
C MET A 132 7.87 2.75 2.02
N MET A 133 7.36 1.70 1.37
CA MET A 133 7.47 0.33 1.88
C MET A 133 8.92 -0.09 2.08
N LYS A 134 9.81 0.22 1.12
CA LYS A 134 11.25 -0.06 1.22
C LYS A 134 11.89 0.63 2.42
N VAL A 135 11.69 1.94 2.56
CA VAL A 135 12.31 2.75 3.62
C VAL A 135 11.79 2.32 4.99
N VAL A 136 10.47 2.28 5.16
CA VAL A 136 9.84 1.95 6.45
C VAL A 136 10.17 0.53 6.87
N SER A 137 10.09 -0.44 5.95
CA SER A 137 10.41 -1.84 6.29
C SER A 137 11.87 -2.00 6.71
N SER A 138 12.79 -1.27 6.08
CA SER A 138 14.20 -1.29 6.47
C SER A 138 14.40 -0.74 7.89
N LEU A 139 13.66 0.31 8.26
CA LEU A 139 13.70 0.88 9.61
C LEU A 139 13.09 -0.06 10.66
N THR A 140 11.95 -0.69 10.36
CA THR A 140 11.30 -1.63 11.30
C THR A 140 12.15 -2.89 11.50
N ILE A 141 12.76 -3.42 10.43
CA ILE A 141 13.69 -4.56 10.52
C ILE A 141 14.93 -4.20 11.33
N ALA A 142 15.50 -3.00 11.13
CA ALA A 142 16.65 -2.54 11.91
C ALA A 142 16.31 -2.37 13.41
N ALA A 143 15.05 -2.09 13.74
CA ALA A 143 14.53 -2.08 15.11
C ALA A 143 14.19 -3.48 15.65
N GLY A 144 14.44 -4.55 14.90
CA GLY A 144 14.18 -5.94 15.30
C GLY A 144 12.73 -6.39 15.15
N ILE A 145 11.89 -5.63 14.43
CA ILE A 145 10.47 -5.91 14.29
C ILE A 145 10.22 -6.82 13.07
N LYS A 146 9.52 -7.93 13.28
CA LYS A 146 9.07 -8.78 12.17
C LYS A 146 8.13 -7.97 11.28
N THR A 147 8.49 -7.79 10.00
CA THR A 147 7.76 -6.88 9.12
C THR A 147 7.25 -7.59 7.88
N PHE A 148 5.95 -7.44 7.61
CA PHE A 148 5.32 -7.85 6.36
C PHE A 148 4.98 -6.63 5.51
N ALA A 149 5.20 -6.74 4.21
CA ALA A 149 4.83 -5.71 3.24
C ALA A 149 3.89 -6.28 2.18
N SER A 150 2.78 -5.57 1.91
CA SER A 150 1.85 -5.93 0.83
C SER A 150 2.33 -5.31 -0.48
N LEU A 151 2.92 -6.14 -1.35
CA LEU A 151 3.52 -5.70 -2.60
C LEU A 151 2.46 -5.37 -3.66
N ASN A 152 2.81 -4.43 -4.54
CA ASN A 152 1.97 -3.96 -5.65
C ASN A 152 2.71 -4.04 -7.01
N PRO A 153 3.24 -5.21 -7.43
CA PRO A 153 3.84 -5.36 -8.75
C PRO A 153 2.80 -5.28 -9.86
N ILE A 154 3.26 -5.22 -11.12
CA ILE A 154 2.39 -5.31 -12.29
C ILE A 154 1.65 -6.66 -12.29
N MET A 155 0.34 -6.64 -12.47
CA MET A 155 -0.50 -7.85 -12.59
C MET A 155 -1.24 -7.85 -13.92
N ILE A 156 -1.47 -9.04 -14.49
CA ILE A 156 -2.22 -9.24 -15.73
C ILE A 156 -3.41 -10.16 -15.47
N ASP A 157 -3.15 -11.45 -15.24
CA ASP A 157 -4.18 -12.46 -14.99
C ASP A 157 -4.60 -12.51 -13.51
N GLY A 158 -3.65 -12.34 -12.59
CA GLY A 158 -3.91 -12.42 -11.15
C GLY A 158 -4.11 -13.85 -10.62
N THR A 159 -3.81 -14.87 -11.43
CA THR A 159 -4.08 -16.30 -11.13
C THR A 159 -2.84 -17.19 -11.23
N GLY A 160 -1.65 -16.60 -11.40
CA GLY A 160 -0.36 -17.30 -11.43
C GLY A 160 0.04 -17.86 -12.80
N MET A 161 -0.68 -17.54 -13.88
CA MET A 161 -0.43 -18.12 -15.21
C MET A 161 0.69 -17.41 -15.98
N CYS A 162 0.88 -16.10 -15.80
CA CYS A 162 1.79 -15.32 -16.67
C CYS A 162 3.13 -14.91 -16.03
N GLY A 163 3.24 -14.89 -14.70
CA GLY A 163 4.44 -14.39 -14.00
C GLY A 163 4.69 -12.87 -14.12
N GLY A 164 3.72 -12.08 -14.61
CA GLY A 164 3.82 -10.61 -14.67
C GLY A 164 4.07 -9.97 -13.30
N CYS A 165 3.49 -10.57 -12.26
CA CYS A 165 3.60 -10.14 -10.86
C CYS A 165 4.78 -10.74 -10.10
N ARG A 166 5.76 -11.34 -10.82
CA ARG A 166 6.91 -11.95 -10.15
C ARG A 166 7.70 -10.93 -9.32
N VAL A 167 8.19 -11.41 -8.19
CA VAL A 167 9.06 -10.72 -7.24
C VAL A 167 10.09 -11.72 -6.71
N SER A 168 11.28 -11.26 -6.36
CA SER A 168 12.27 -12.07 -5.66
C SER A 168 12.15 -11.87 -4.15
N VAL A 169 11.96 -12.97 -3.41
CA VAL A 169 11.89 -12.99 -1.95
C VAL A 169 12.82 -14.09 -1.44
N PHE A 170 13.84 -13.74 -0.66
CA PHE A 170 14.92 -14.64 -0.22
C PHE A 170 15.60 -15.39 -1.39
N ASN A 171 15.85 -14.69 -2.49
CA ASN A 171 16.40 -15.22 -3.75
C ASN A 171 15.50 -16.26 -4.48
N ASP A 172 14.29 -16.52 -3.98
CA ASP A 172 13.30 -17.29 -4.70
C ASP A 172 12.40 -16.38 -5.52
N THR A 173 12.10 -16.78 -6.76
CA THR A 173 11.03 -16.17 -7.53
C THR A 173 9.66 -16.59 -6.97
N LYS A 174 8.84 -15.61 -6.59
CA LYS A 174 7.45 -15.79 -6.14
C LYS A 174 6.51 -14.95 -7.02
N PHE A 175 5.25 -15.37 -7.13
CA PHE A 175 4.22 -14.63 -7.87
C PHE A 175 3.27 -13.95 -6.90
N ALA A 176 3.30 -12.62 -6.80
CA ALA A 176 2.54 -11.89 -5.78
C ALA A 176 1.02 -12.17 -5.79
N CYS A 177 0.43 -12.50 -6.94
CA CYS A 177 -1.00 -12.79 -7.05
C CYS A 177 -1.44 -14.13 -6.44
N VAL A 178 -0.54 -15.10 -6.27
CA VAL A 178 -0.86 -16.44 -5.73
C VAL A 178 -0.02 -16.82 -4.53
N ASP A 179 1.21 -16.30 -4.43
CA ASP A 179 2.11 -16.55 -3.30
C ASP A 179 1.97 -15.49 -2.20
N GLY A 180 1.52 -14.29 -2.55
CA GLY A 180 1.38 -13.12 -1.67
C GLY A 180 -0.06 -12.57 -1.68
N PRO A 181 -0.26 -11.23 -1.73
CA PRO A 181 0.71 -10.18 -2.06
C PRO A 181 1.59 -9.75 -0.88
N GLU A 182 1.31 -10.25 0.32
CA GLU A 182 2.08 -9.98 1.53
C GLU A 182 3.30 -10.92 1.63
N PHE A 183 4.47 -10.34 1.85
CA PHE A 183 5.72 -11.07 2.03
C PHE A 183 6.50 -10.52 3.21
N ASP A 184 7.37 -11.37 3.78
CA ASP A 184 8.37 -10.93 4.75
C ASP A 184 9.30 -9.91 4.11
N ALA A 185 9.28 -8.68 4.63
CA ALA A 185 9.97 -7.54 4.06
C ALA A 185 11.50 -7.66 4.09
N SER A 186 12.05 -8.52 4.95
CA SER A 186 13.50 -8.77 5.04
C SER A 186 14.06 -9.55 3.84
N GLY A 187 13.20 -10.29 3.13
CA GLY A 187 13.61 -11.08 1.96
C GLY A 187 13.40 -10.37 0.63
N ILE A 188 12.70 -9.23 0.58
CA ILE A 188 12.22 -8.62 -0.66
C ILE A 188 13.36 -7.92 -1.41
N ASP A 189 13.55 -8.23 -2.70
CA ASP A 189 14.36 -7.40 -3.59
C ASP A 189 13.58 -6.17 -4.06
N TRP A 190 13.72 -5.10 -3.28
CA TRP A 190 13.07 -3.83 -3.56
C TRP A 190 13.55 -3.18 -4.87
N ASN A 191 14.81 -3.38 -5.25
CA ASN A 191 15.37 -2.76 -6.45
C ASN A 191 14.81 -3.43 -7.70
N GLU A 192 14.73 -4.77 -7.70
CA GLU A 192 14.05 -5.51 -8.76
C GLU A 192 12.60 -5.03 -8.89
N LEU A 193 11.83 -5.02 -7.79
CA LEU A 193 10.43 -4.60 -7.81
C LEU A 193 10.25 -3.20 -8.42
N MET A 194 11.04 -2.22 -7.97
CA MET A 194 10.98 -0.85 -8.50
C MET A 194 11.37 -0.76 -9.97
N ASN A 195 12.39 -1.49 -10.41
CA ASN A 195 12.78 -1.54 -11.82
C ASN A 195 11.65 -2.12 -12.66
N ARG A 196 11.03 -3.21 -12.20
CA ARG A 196 9.90 -3.85 -12.87
C ARG A 196 8.71 -2.92 -13.01
N LEU A 197 8.37 -2.15 -11.98
CA LEU A 197 7.29 -1.16 -12.02
C LEU A 197 7.50 -0.05 -13.05
N ASN A 198 8.74 0.24 -13.43
CA ASN A 198 9.04 1.25 -14.44
C ASN A 198 9.06 0.70 -15.88
N SER A 199 8.86 -0.61 -16.08
CA SER A 199 9.03 -1.29 -17.38
C SER A 199 8.13 -0.73 -18.48
N TYR A 200 6.93 -0.24 -18.14
CA TYR A 200 5.94 0.23 -19.12
C TYR A 200 5.73 1.75 -19.12
N LYS A 201 6.59 2.50 -18.42
CA LYS A 201 6.41 3.94 -18.21
C LYS A 201 6.25 4.76 -19.49
N LEU A 202 6.94 4.38 -20.56
CA LEU A 202 6.80 5.01 -21.88
C LEU A 202 5.39 4.78 -22.46
N PHE A 203 4.94 3.52 -22.48
CA PHE A 203 3.59 3.15 -22.96
C PHE A 203 2.49 3.79 -22.13
N GLU A 204 2.65 3.84 -20.80
CA GLU A 204 1.72 4.49 -19.88
C GLU A 204 1.61 5.99 -20.13
N SER A 205 2.75 6.66 -20.35
CA SER A 205 2.81 8.10 -20.67
C SER A 205 2.09 8.39 -21.99
N GLU A 206 2.39 7.64 -23.04
CA GLU A 206 1.71 7.78 -24.34
C GLU A 206 0.21 7.53 -24.23
N ALA A 207 -0.20 6.48 -23.52
CA ALA A 207 -1.60 6.15 -23.32
C ALA A 207 -2.34 7.27 -22.57
N ARG A 208 -1.68 7.91 -21.60
CA ARG A 208 -2.22 9.05 -20.86
C ARG A 208 -2.36 10.29 -21.74
N GLN A 209 -1.33 10.63 -22.52
CA GLN A 209 -1.36 11.78 -23.43
C GLN A 209 -2.44 11.63 -24.51
N LYS A 210 -2.52 10.46 -25.16
CA LYS A 210 -3.57 10.14 -26.14
C LYS A 210 -4.97 10.21 -25.52
N HIS A 211 -5.10 9.90 -24.23
CA HIS A 211 -6.38 9.99 -23.52
C HIS A 211 -6.75 11.43 -23.14
N SER A 212 -5.81 12.22 -22.60
CA SER A 212 -6.03 13.66 -22.29
C SER A 212 -6.50 14.42 -23.52
N CYS A 213 -5.82 14.22 -24.66
CA CYS A 213 -6.20 14.83 -25.94
C CYS A 213 -7.63 14.49 -26.40
N ARG A 214 -8.15 13.30 -26.03
CA ARG A 214 -9.52 12.88 -26.36
C ARG A 214 -10.59 13.40 -25.39
N LEU A 215 -10.24 13.65 -24.12
CA LEU A 215 -11.16 14.22 -23.12
C LEU A 215 -11.21 15.74 -23.18
N GLU A 216 -10.06 16.39 -23.42
CA GLU A 216 -9.96 17.85 -23.46
C GLU A 216 -10.38 18.44 -24.81
N GLY A 217 -10.60 17.57 -25.82
CA GLY A 217 -10.86 17.95 -27.20
C GLY A 217 -9.64 18.63 -27.81
N VAL A 218 -9.48 18.50 -29.12
CA VAL A 218 -8.63 19.43 -29.87
C VAL A 218 -9.25 20.82 -29.66
N LYS A 219 -8.72 21.61 -28.72
CA LYS A 219 -8.96 23.05 -28.72
C LYS A 219 -8.31 23.56 -30.01
N ALA A 220 -9.14 23.76 -31.02
CA ALA A 220 -8.79 24.48 -32.24
C ALA A 220 -8.37 25.92 -31.90
#